data_AF-A0A4S8R0H8-F1
#
_entry.id   AF-A0A4S8R0H8-F1
#
_cell.length_a   1.000
_cell.length_b   1.000
_cell.length_c   1.000
_cell.angle_alpha   90.00
_cell.angle_beta   90.00
_cell.angle_gamma   90.00
#
_symmetry.space_group_name_H-M   'P 1'
#
loop_
_entity.id
_entity.type
_entity.pdbx_description
1 polymer ?
#
loop_
_entity_poly.entity_id
_entity_poly.type
_entity_poly.pdbx_seq_one_letter_code
_entity_poly.pdbx_strand_id
1 'polypeptide(L)'
;MWKQGDALEPKGTHDSLDDSITGQPKWQSFHSQEIRTRLAICSFFIDSCFAIMFNSYPLLTLGELSIEFPCRNDIFEAETAAEYEHLTMFDSPELRWKTPSQLIKDLLQDTWTGSSLEHVTAMHLMVTICALQSLVMTLRCSLVLEATGAAILRAADRWEDLWRTVTEGSKTRTMTGQGFVEHSDELCWLVRTLVQQGQLKVPDCRYTHILPTDNIKDFHDFLCRYKIT
;
A
#
# COMPACT_ATOMS: atom_id res chain seq x y z
N MET A 1 -22.98 -9.48 50.37
CA MET A 1 -21.83 -8.59 50.63
C MET A 1 -20.74 -8.92 49.62
N TRP A 2 -20.76 -8.24 48.47
CA TRP A 2 -19.71 -8.32 47.45
C TRP A 2 -19.32 -6.88 47.13
N LYS A 3 -18.07 -6.51 47.44
CA LYS A 3 -17.56 -5.16 47.25
C LYS A 3 -17.14 -4.97 45.79
N GLN A 4 -17.62 -3.85 45.26
CA GLN A 4 -17.22 -3.21 44.02
C GLN A 4 -15.75 -2.80 44.12
N GLY A 5 -14.94 -3.21 43.14
CA GLY A 5 -13.51 -2.93 43.06
C GLY A 5 -13.17 -2.37 41.69
N ASP A 6 -13.06 -1.05 41.65
CA ASP A 6 -12.30 -0.16 40.78
C ASP A 6 -11.98 -0.57 39.33
N ALA A 7 -12.55 0.22 38.42
CA ALA A 7 -12.17 0.30 37.02
C ALA A 7 -10.75 0.86 36.89
N LEU A 8 -9.86 0.07 36.29
CA LEU A 8 -8.58 0.54 35.77
C LEU A 8 -8.81 1.08 34.36
N GLU A 9 -8.84 2.41 34.23
CA GLU A 9 -8.65 3.07 32.94
C GLU A 9 -7.24 2.79 32.41
N PRO A 10 -7.07 2.42 31.13
CA PRO A 10 -5.76 2.45 30.51
C PRO A 10 -5.39 3.91 30.23
N LYS A 11 -4.64 4.53 31.15
CA LYS A 11 -3.80 5.68 30.80
C LYS A 11 -2.79 5.19 29.76
N GLY A 12 -3.11 5.43 28.49
CA GLY A 12 -2.15 5.39 27.40
C GLY A 12 -1.11 6.47 27.64
N THR A 13 -0.10 6.14 28.43
CA THR A 13 1.14 6.90 28.51
C THR A 13 1.74 6.83 27.12
N HIS A 14 1.55 7.90 26.34
CA HIS A 14 2.29 8.14 25.12
C HIS A 14 3.76 8.18 25.54
N ASP A 15 4.47 7.10 25.25
CA ASP A 15 5.86 6.92 25.58
C ASP A 15 6.67 7.87 24.68
N SER A 16 6.72 9.13 25.08
CA SER A 16 7.72 10.09 24.62
C SER A 16 9.04 9.71 25.29
N LEU A 17 9.56 8.55 24.90
CA LEU A 17 10.86 8.04 25.29
C LEU A 17 11.90 8.82 24.50
N ASP A 18 12.17 10.01 25.03
CA ASP A 18 13.51 10.53 25.19
C ASP A 18 14.40 10.62 23.92
N ASP A 19 14.09 11.60 23.07
CA ASP A 19 15.01 12.11 22.05
C ASP A 19 16.23 12.86 22.66
N SER A 20 16.31 12.99 24.00
CA SER A 20 17.37 13.74 24.69
C SER A 20 18.53 12.89 25.21
N ILE A 21 18.37 11.58 25.33
CA ILE A 21 19.33 10.65 25.94
C ILE A 21 20.41 10.17 24.95
N THR A 22 20.16 10.25 23.63
CA THR A 22 21.11 9.71 22.63
C THR A 22 22.05 10.75 22.01
N GLY A 23 21.80 12.05 22.21
CA GLY A 23 22.63 13.11 21.61
C GLY A 23 22.71 13.05 20.08
N GLN A 24 21.88 12.25 19.43
CA GLN A 24 21.89 12.10 17.98
C GLN A 24 21.21 13.31 17.34
N PRO A 25 21.82 13.92 16.31
CA PRO A 25 21.17 14.99 15.54
C PRO A 25 19.77 14.54 15.05
N LYS A 26 18.77 15.43 15.19
CA LYS A 26 17.37 15.19 14.75
C LYS A 26 17.27 14.56 13.35
N TRP A 27 18.15 14.99 12.44
CA TRP A 27 18.24 14.46 11.09
C TRP A 27 18.65 12.97 11.02
N GLN A 28 19.58 12.51 11.87
CA GLN A 28 20.01 11.11 11.90
C GLN A 28 18.93 10.18 12.47
N SER A 29 18.21 10.64 13.50
CA SER A 29 17.05 9.93 14.05
C SER A 29 15.95 9.79 13.00
N PHE A 30 15.61 10.89 12.32
CA PHE A 30 14.69 10.90 11.19
C PHE A 30 15.11 9.90 10.10
N HIS A 31 16.36 9.97 9.64
CA HIS A 31 16.85 9.11 8.56
C HIS A 31 16.78 7.62 8.95
N SER A 32 17.11 7.29 10.19
CA SER A 32 17.01 5.92 10.71
C SER A 32 15.56 5.42 10.73
N GLN A 33 14.61 6.27 11.11
CA GLN A 33 13.19 5.93 11.11
C GLN A 33 12.63 5.82 9.69
N GLU A 34 13.05 6.69 8.79
CA GLU A 34 12.62 6.67 7.39
C GLU A 34 13.13 5.42 6.66
N ILE A 35 14.37 4.98 6.92
CA ILE A 35 14.89 3.71 6.41
C ILE A 35 14.00 2.55 6.83
N ARG A 36 13.59 2.48 8.11
CA ARG A 36 12.72 1.41 8.61
C ARG A 36 11.37 1.41 7.90
N THR A 37 10.79 2.60 7.70
CA THR A 37 9.52 2.79 6.99
C THR A 37 9.63 2.30 5.54
N ARG A 38 10.65 2.75 4.81
CA ARG A 38 10.91 2.33 3.42
C ARG A 38 11.19 0.84 3.31
N LEU A 39 11.96 0.28 4.25
CA LEU A 39 12.25 -1.16 4.28
C LEU A 39 10.98 -1.98 4.50
N ALA A 40 10.13 -1.60 5.46
CA ALA A 40 8.86 -2.29 5.70
C ALA A 40 7.92 -2.23 4.50
N ILE A 41 7.82 -1.08 3.82
CA ILE A 41 7.05 -0.97 2.57
C ILE A 41 7.65 -1.82 1.45
N CYS A 42 8.98 -1.85 1.30
CA CYS A 42 9.64 -2.67 0.31
C CYS A 42 9.41 -4.18 0.57
N SER A 43 9.49 -4.61 1.84
CA SER A 43 9.17 -5.99 2.22
C SER A 43 7.72 -6.34 1.91
N PHE A 44 6.78 -5.43 2.21
CA PHE A 44 5.37 -5.60 1.86
C PHE A 44 5.12 -5.68 0.35
N PHE A 45 5.79 -4.84 -0.43
CA PHE A 45 5.74 -4.86 -1.89
C PHE A 45 6.21 -6.21 -2.44
N ILE A 46 7.37 -6.69 -1.99
CA ILE A 46 7.95 -7.97 -2.44
C ILE A 46 7.03 -9.14 -2.05
N ASP A 47 6.51 -9.15 -0.82
CA ASP A 47 5.56 -10.16 -0.37
C ASP A 47 4.30 -10.19 -1.23
N SER A 48 3.72 -9.02 -1.53
CA SER A 48 2.57 -8.90 -2.43
C SER A 48 2.86 -9.48 -3.82
N CYS A 49 4.01 -9.13 -4.41
CA CYS A 49 4.41 -9.65 -5.71
C CYS A 49 4.56 -11.18 -5.68
N PHE A 50 5.17 -11.74 -4.64
CA PHE A 50 5.30 -13.19 -4.51
C PHE A 50 3.97 -13.89 -4.30
N ALA A 51 3.09 -13.35 -3.47
CA ALA A 51 1.74 -13.86 -3.27
C ALA A 51 1.00 -14.00 -4.61
N ILE A 52 1.08 -12.96 -5.44
CA ILE A 52 0.51 -12.97 -6.79
C ILE A 52 1.24 -13.99 -7.67
N MET A 53 2.55 -13.86 -7.89
CA MET A 53 3.26 -14.68 -8.88
C MET A 53 3.19 -16.18 -8.59
N PHE A 54 3.11 -16.55 -7.32
CA PHE A 54 3.11 -17.94 -6.85
C PHE A 54 1.74 -18.39 -6.32
N ASN A 55 0.69 -17.59 -6.54
CA ASN A 55 -0.69 -17.89 -6.16
C ASN A 55 -0.80 -18.35 -4.68
N SER A 56 -0.05 -17.68 -3.81
CA SER A 56 0.09 -18.01 -2.40
C SER A 56 -0.57 -16.95 -1.52
N TYR A 57 -0.71 -17.29 -0.25
CA TYR A 57 -1.20 -16.35 0.75
C TYR A 57 -0.10 -15.32 1.06
N PRO A 58 -0.38 -14.01 1.05
CA PRO A 58 0.59 -12.99 1.46
C PRO A 58 1.05 -13.22 2.90
N LEU A 59 2.35 -13.16 3.17
CA LEU A 59 2.89 -13.34 4.51
C LEU A 59 2.73 -12.08 5.36
N LEU A 60 2.63 -10.92 4.73
CA LEU A 60 2.44 -9.63 5.37
C LEU A 60 1.03 -9.12 5.10
N THR A 61 0.27 -8.91 6.17
CA THR A 61 -1.09 -8.36 6.09
C THR A 61 -1.06 -6.83 6.13
N LEU A 62 -2.08 -6.21 5.54
CA LEU A 62 -2.28 -4.76 5.64
C LEU A 62 -2.48 -4.28 7.09
N GLY A 63 -2.95 -5.15 8.00
CA GLY A 63 -3.08 -4.84 9.42
C GLY A 63 -1.73 -4.73 10.13
N GLU A 64 -0.73 -5.50 9.70
CA GLU A 64 0.63 -5.47 10.24
C GLU A 64 1.43 -4.26 9.74
N LEU A 65 1.04 -3.68 8.60
CA LEU A 65 1.62 -2.47 8.05
C LEU A 65 1.11 -1.21 8.78
N SER A 66 1.38 -1.12 10.08
CA SER A 66 1.02 0.01 10.96
C SER A 66 2.01 1.18 10.86
N ILE A 67 2.60 1.39 9.67
CA ILE A 67 3.59 2.43 9.41
C ILE A 67 3.00 3.56 8.56
N GLU A 68 3.59 4.73 8.69
CA GLU A 68 3.25 5.87 7.83
C GLU A 68 3.77 5.67 6.41
N PHE A 69 3.29 6.49 5.48
CA PHE A 69 3.92 6.52 4.16
C PHE A 69 5.34 7.10 4.25
N PRO A 70 6.26 6.72 3.34
CA PRO A 70 7.57 7.32 3.27
C PRO A 70 7.44 8.81 2.95
N CYS A 71 8.42 9.59 3.39
CA CYS A 71 8.51 10.98 3.01
C CYS A 71 8.89 11.12 1.52
N ARG A 72 8.92 12.36 1.01
CA ARG A 72 9.43 12.64 -0.34
C ARG A 72 10.90 12.23 -0.47
N ASN A 73 11.29 11.76 -1.65
CA ASN A 73 12.65 11.28 -1.89
C ASN A 73 13.71 12.38 -1.67
N ASP A 74 13.43 13.64 -2.02
CA ASP A 74 14.38 14.73 -1.81
C ASP A 74 14.66 15.00 -0.32
N ILE A 75 13.65 14.85 0.55
CA ILE A 75 13.85 14.95 2.01
C ILE A 75 14.71 13.78 2.53
N PHE A 76 14.48 12.57 2.00
CA PHE A 76 15.25 11.39 2.38
C PHE A 76 16.69 11.42 1.87
N GLU A 77 16.89 11.86 0.64
CA GLU A 77 18.18 11.92 -0.06
C GLU A 77 19.03 13.14 0.30
N ALA A 78 18.52 14.05 1.14
CA ALA A 78 19.27 15.20 1.63
C ALA A 78 20.63 14.76 2.16
N GLU A 79 21.72 15.35 1.67
CA GLU A 79 23.09 14.92 2.01
C GLU A 79 23.58 15.59 3.30
N THR A 80 22.90 16.65 3.74
CA THR A 80 23.27 17.44 4.92
C THR A 80 22.09 17.77 5.81
N ALA A 81 22.34 17.97 7.11
CA ALA A 81 21.31 18.39 8.06
C ALA A 81 20.67 19.74 7.68
N ALA A 82 21.45 20.67 7.12
CA ALA A 82 20.95 21.98 6.69
C ALA A 82 19.99 21.87 5.50
N GLU A 83 20.29 20.98 4.55
CA GLU A 83 19.41 20.69 3.42
C GLU A 83 18.10 20.03 3.89
N TYR A 84 18.18 19.06 4.79
CA TYR A 84 17.01 18.45 5.42
C TYR A 84 16.12 19.48 6.13
N GLU A 85 16.72 20.37 6.94
CA GLU A 85 15.97 21.43 7.62
C GLU A 85 15.28 22.37 6.63
N HIS A 86 15.97 22.76 5.56
CA HIS A 86 15.39 23.61 4.52
C HIS A 86 14.23 22.92 3.79
N LEU A 87 14.37 21.65 3.41
CA LEU A 87 13.32 20.91 2.71
C LEU A 87 12.10 20.63 3.59
N THR A 88 12.31 20.39 4.89
CA THR A 88 11.22 20.13 5.84
C THR A 88 10.47 21.39 6.27
N MET A 89 11.07 22.59 6.19
CA MET A 89 10.37 23.85 6.46
C MET A 89 9.14 24.08 5.56
N PHE A 90 9.17 23.55 4.34
CA PHE A 90 8.08 23.67 3.37
C PHE A 90 7.21 22.40 3.29
N ASP A 91 7.54 21.37 4.06
CA ASP A 91 6.76 20.14 4.12
C ASP A 91 5.71 20.28 5.22
N SER A 92 4.43 20.29 4.85
CA SER A 92 3.34 20.39 5.83
C SER A 92 3.04 19.02 6.45
N PRO A 93 3.29 18.81 7.76
CA PRO A 93 3.05 17.52 8.41
C PRO A 93 1.58 17.12 8.40
N GLU A 94 0.67 18.10 8.39
CA GLU A 94 -0.78 17.90 8.38
C GLU A 94 -1.31 17.31 7.06
N LEU A 95 -0.49 17.40 6.00
CA LEU A 95 -0.81 16.87 4.67
C LEU A 95 -0.23 15.47 4.45
N ARG A 96 0.52 14.93 5.42
CA ARG A 96 1.05 13.57 5.34
C ARG A 96 -0.07 12.57 5.57
N TRP A 97 -0.25 11.67 4.60
CA TRP A 97 -1.17 10.55 4.73
C TRP A 97 -0.72 9.62 5.84
N LYS A 98 -1.66 9.29 6.73
CA LYS A 98 -1.32 8.67 8.01
C LYS A 98 -0.81 7.24 7.86
N THR A 99 -1.44 6.39 7.05
CA THR A 99 -0.99 5.01 6.81
C THR A 99 -1.54 4.43 5.49
N PRO A 100 -0.88 3.43 4.88
CA PRO A 100 -1.44 2.67 3.75
C PRO A 100 -2.81 2.05 4.07
N SER A 101 -2.99 1.54 5.29
CA SER A 101 -4.22 0.88 5.70
C SER A 101 -5.41 1.85 5.76
N GLN A 102 -5.18 3.11 6.13
CA GLN A 102 -6.24 4.12 6.10
C GLN A 102 -6.66 4.45 4.67
N LEU A 103 -5.71 4.66 3.77
CA LEU A 103 -6.01 4.97 2.37
C LEU A 103 -6.79 3.83 1.70
N ILE A 104 -6.44 2.57 1.97
CA ILE A 104 -7.20 1.42 1.48
C ILE A 104 -8.63 1.39 2.04
N LYS A 105 -8.81 1.64 3.35
CA LYS A 105 -10.14 1.69 3.96
C LYS A 105 -11.01 2.74 3.31
N ASP A 106 -10.43 3.92 3.04
CA ASP A 106 -11.13 5.01 2.37
C ASP A 106 -11.54 4.60 0.95
N LEU A 107 -10.62 3.99 0.18
CA LEU A 107 -10.91 3.51 -1.18
C LEU A 107 -12.00 2.43 -1.22
N LEU A 108 -12.13 1.62 -0.16
CA LEU A 108 -13.14 0.56 -0.07
C LEU A 108 -14.55 1.05 0.32
N GLN A 109 -14.70 2.26 0.88
CA GLN A 109 -16.00 2.75 1.38
C GLN A 109 -17.08 2.81 0.29
N ASP A 110 -18.34 2.69 0.65
CA ASP A 110 -19.43 2.81 -0.34
C ASP A 110 -19.54 4.23 -0.89
N THR A 111 -19.41 5.24 -0.04
CA THR A 111 -19.49 6.65 -0.42
C THR A 111 -18.11 7.28 -0.50
N TRP A 112 -17.87 8.07 -1.54
CA TRP A 112 -16.59 8.75 -1.78
C TRP A 112 -16.80 10.26 -1.85
N THR A 113 -16.17 11.01 -0.95
CA THR A 113 -16.24 12.49 -0.97
C THR A 113 -15.12 13.15 -1.77
N GLY A 114 -14.08 12.42 -2.16
CA GLY A 114 -12.94 12.90 -2.98
C GLY A 114 -12.05 13.96 -2.33
N SER A 115 -12.59 14.74 -1.39
CA SER A 115 -11.94 15.85 -0.70
C SER A 115 -10.81 15.44 0.22
N SER A 116 -10.76 14.17 0.64
CA SER A 116 -9.69 13.72 1.51
C SER A 116 -8.35 13.70 0.76
N LEU A 117 -8.32 13.48 -0.56
CA LEU A 117 -7.14 13.00 -1.30
C LEU A 117 -6.19 14.05 -1.94
N GLU A 118 -6.30 15.33 -1.59
CA GLU A 118 -5.54 16.42 -2.25
C GLU A 118 -4.00 16.28 -2.21
N HIS A 119 -3.46 15.35 -1.40
CA HIS A 119 -2.02 15.17 -1.16
C HIS A 119 -1.52 13.75 -1.48
N VAL A 120 -2.30 12.99 -2.24
CA VAL A 120 -1.89 11.65 -2.65
C VAL A 120 -0.77 11.74 -3.69
N THR A 121 0.32 11.03 -3.46
CA THR A 121 1.47 10.96 -4.36
C THR A 121 1.45 9.65 -5.15
N ALA A 122 2.22 9.59 -6.24
CA ALA A 122 2.39 8.36 -7.00
C ALA A 122 2.93 7.21 -6.12
N MET A 123 3.84 7.52 -5.20
CA MET A 123 4.35 6.53 -4.24
C MET A 123 3.25 5.99 -3.32
N HIS A 124 2.36 6.85 -2.80
CA HIS A 124 1.23 6.40 -1.99
C HIS A 124 0.34 5.42 -2.77
N LEU A 125 0.04 5.74 -4.02
CA LEU A 125 -0.75 4.89 -4.89
C LEU A 125 -0.05 3.57 -5.25
N MET A 126 1.28 3.56 -5.44
CA MET A 126 2.04 2.33 -5.67
C MET A 126 1.94 1.36 -4.48
N VAL A 127 2.10 1.85 -3.25
CA VAL A 127 1.94 1.01 -2.06
C VAL A 127 0.49 0.53 -1.95
N THR A 128 -0.47 1.39 -2.30
CA THR A 128 -1.90 1.09 -2.23
C THR A 128 -2.32 0.01 -3.22
N ILE A 129 -1.82 0.03 -4.47
CA ILE A 129 -2.18 -1.04 -5.43
C ILE A 129 -1.63 -2.39 -4.99
N CYS A 130 -0.44 -2.42 -4.40
CA CYS A 130 0.11 -3.65 -3.80
C CYS A 130 -0.72 -4.12 -2.61
N ALA A 131 -1.21 -3.18 -1.79
CA ALA A 131 -2.11 -3.53 -0.69
C ALA A 131 -3.46 -4.09 -1.18
N LEU A 132 -4.01 -3.55 -2.27
CA LEU A 132 -5.20 -4.11 -2.91
C LEU A 132 -4.93 -5.51 -3.46
N GLN A 133 -3.77 -5.73 -4.09
CA GLN A 133 -3.38 -7.05 -4.60
C GLN A 133 -3.24 -8.08 -3.47
N SER A 134 -2.53 -7.74 -2.40
CA SER A 134 -2.42 -8.60 -1.21
C SER A 134 -3.79 -8.89 -0.62
N LEU A 135 -4.66 -7.87 -0.49
CA LEU A 135 -6.03 -8.05 0.01
C LEU A 135 -6.84 -9.01 -0.86
N VAL A 136 -6.77 -8.89 -2.19
CA VAL A 136 -7.42 -9.82 -3.11
C VAL A 136 -6.90 -11.25 -2.91
N MET A 137 -5.59 -11.43 -2.80
CA MET A 137 -5.01 -12.76 -2.57
C MET A 137 -5.47 -13.36 -1.25
N THR A 138 -5.45 -12.59 -0.16
CA THR A 138 -5.99 -13.00 1.14
C THR A 138 -7.45 -13.43 1.02
N LEU A 139 -8.31 -12.60 0.42
CA LEU A 139 -9.75 -12.86 0.31
C LEU A 139 -10.07 -14.05 -0.62
N ARG A 140 -9.27 -14.24 -1.68
CA ARG A 140 -9.32 -15.43 -2.55
C ARG A 140 -9.01 -16.68 -1.75
N CYS A 141 -7.89 -16.70 -1.02
CA CYS A 141 -7.48 -17.83 -0.19
C CYS A 141 -8.47 -18.14 0.94
N SER A 142 -9.13 -17.12 1.49
CA SER A 142 -10.15 -17.26 2.54
C SER A 142 -11.58 -17.53 2.02
N LEU A 143 -11.78 -17.69 0.70
CA LEU A 143 -13.07 -17.98 0.06
C LEU A 143 -14.19 -16.94 0.32
N VAL A 144 -13.84 -15.71 0.64
CA VAL A 144 -14.78 -14.59 0.91
C VAL A 144 -14.75 -13.50 -0.16
N LEU A 145 -14.02 -13.73 -1.26
CA LEU A 145 -13.89 -12.78 -2.35
C LEU A 145 -15.25 -12.39 -2.96
N GLU A 146 -16.23 -13.30 -3.06
CA GLU A 146 -17.55 -13.02 -3.64
C GLU A 146 -18.26 -11.88 -2.92
N ALA A 147 -18.27 -11.94 -1.59
CA ALA A 147 -18.96 -10.97 -0.74
C ALA A 147 -18.27 -9.59 -0.74
N THR A 148 -16.99 -9.54 -1.12
CA THR A 148 -16.14 -8.33 -1.02
C THR A 148 -15.72 -7.78 -2.38
N GLY A 149 -15.95 -8.52 -3.47
CA GLY A 149 -15.45 -8.20 -4.81
C GLY A 149 -15.94 -6.85 -5.33
N ALA A 150 -17.21 -6.50 -5.07
CA ALA A 150 -17.74 -5.20 -5.45
C ALA A 150 -17.00 -4.02 -4.79
N ALA A 151 -16.61 -4.16 -3.51
CA ALA A 151 -15.85 -3.12 -2.81
C ALA A 151 -14.43 -2.98 -3.38
N ILE A 152 -13.78 -4.11 -3.71
CA ILE A 152 -12.44 -4.11 -4.29
C ILE A 152 -12.44 -3.52 -5.69
N LEU A 153 -13.41 -3.86 -6.54
CA LEU A 153 -13.53 -3.30 -7.89
C LEU A 153 -13.71 -1.77 -7.83
N ARG A 154 -14.57 -1.27 -6.93
CA ARG A 154 -14.71 0.17 -6.70
C ARG A 154 -13.41 0.81 -6.23
N ALA A 155 -12.67 0.16 -5.33
CA ALA A 155 -11.39 0.66 -4.85
C ALA A 155 -10.36 0.73 -5.99
N ALA A 156 -10.35 -0.25 -6.90
CA ALA A 156 -9.51 -0.25 -8.09
C ALA A 156 -9.87 0.90 -9.05
N ASP A 157 -11.16 1.15 -9.28
CA ASP A 157 -11.63 2.26 -10.11
C ASP A 157 -11.19 3.61 -9.54
N ARG A 158 -11.40 3.83 -8.23
CA ARG A 158 -10.95 5.05 -7.54
C ARG A 158 -9.44 5.19 -7.58
N TRP A 159 -8.70 4.10 -7.40
CA TRP A 159 -7.25 4.12 -7.49
C TRP A 159 -6.78 4.57 -8.88
N GLU A 160 -7.41 4.07 -9.95
CA GLU A 160 -7.06 4.43 -11.33
C GLU A 160 -7.33 5.92 -11.60
N ASP A 161 -8.48 6.44 -11.17
CA ASP A 161 -8.83 7.86 -11.31
C ASP A 161 -7.80 8.77 -10.61
N LEU A 162 -7.35 8.36 -9.41
CA LEU A 162 -6.33 9.09 -8.66
C LEU A 162 -4.97 9.02 -9.33
N TRP A 163 -4.59 7.83 -9.81
CA TRP A 163 -3.32 7.64 -10.52
C TRP A 163 -3.24 8.55 -11.74
N ARG A 164 -4.33 8.60 -12.53
CA ARG A 164 -4.45 9.49 -13.68
C ARG A 164 -4.30 10.94 -13.27
N THR A 165 -5.01 11.38 -12.23
CA THR A 165 -4.93 12.76 -11.72
C THR A 165 -3.50 13.15 -11.29
N VAL A 166 -2.83 12.29 -10.52
CA VAL A 166 -1.48 12.53 -10.01
C VAL A 166 -0.44 12.55 -11.14
N THR A 167 -0.56 11.65 -12.11
CA THR A 167 0.41 11.54 -13.22
C THR A 167 0.19 12.58 -14.31
N GLU A 168 -1.06 12.98 -14.60
CA GLU A 168 -1.36 14.06 -15.54
C GLU A 168 -0.90 15.42 -15.02
N GLY A 169 -1.09 15.70 -13.72
CA GLY A 169 -0.56 16.91 -13.07
C GLY A 169 0.98 16.96 -13.01
N SER A 170 1.64 15.80 -13.11
CA SER A 170 3.11 15.69 -13.07
C SER A 170 3.78 15.78 -14.45
N LYS A 171 3.06 15.63 -15.57
CA LYS A 171 3.62 15.79 -16.93
C LYS A 171 4.20 17.19 -17.18
N THR A 172 3.81 18.20 -16.39
CA THR A 172 4.39 19.56 -16.42
C THR A 172 5.66 19.72 -15.59
N ARG A 173 6.06 18.73 -14.77
CA ARG A 173 7.24 18.74 -13.90
C ARG A 173 8.04 17.47 -14.15
N THR A 174 9.04 17.55 -15.04
CA THR A 174 10.01 16.48 -15.41
C THR A 174 10.12 15.36 -14.37
N MET A 175 9.40 14.26 -14.57
CA MET A 175 9.48 13.08 -13.71
C MET A 175 10.49 12.07 -14.25
N THR A 176 11.55 11.85 -13.49
CA THR A 176 12.38 10.65 -13.51
C THR A 176 11.58 9.50 -12.88
N GLY A 177 10.87 8.72 -13.69
CA GLY A 177 10.07 7.59 -13.19
C GLY A 177 9.21 6.84 -14.23
N GLN A 178 9.66 6.81 -15.49
CA GLN A 178 8.88 6.33 -16.64
C GLN A 178 8.35 4.89 -16.49
N GLY A 179 9.15 3.96 -15.97
CA GLY A 179 8.79 2.53 -15.99
C GLY A 179 7.56 2.13 -15.16
N PHE A 180 7.24 2.82 -14.06
CA PHE A 180 6.06 2.49 -13.24
C PHE A 180 4.78 3.16 -13.76
N VAL A 181 4.91 4.36 -14.33
CA VAL A 181 3.81 5.05 -15.02
C VAL A 181 3.37 4.25 -16.24
N GLU A 182 4.32 3.60 -16.93
CA GLU A 182 4.05 2.75 -18.09
C GLU A 182 3.30 1.46 -17.77
N HIS A 183 3.29 1.01 -16.50
CA HIS A 183 2.69 -0.26 -16.09
C HIS A 183 1.50 -0.15 -15.12
N SER A 184 1.04 1.07 -14.85
CA SER A 184 -0.05 1.28 -13.87
C SER A 184 -1.35 0.62 -14.27
N ASP A 185 -1.64 0.63 -15.58
CA ASP A 185 -2.87 0.08 -16.13
C ASP A 185 -2.86 -1.44 -15.97
N GLU A 186 -1.71 -2.10 -16.15
CA GLU A 186 -1.54 -3.52 -15.84
C GLU A 186 -1.78 -3.86 -14.39
N LEU A 187 -1.26 -3.06 -13.45
CA LEU A 187 -1.39 -3.34 -12.02
C LEU A 187 -2.86 -3.27 -11.59
N CYS A 188 -3.59 -2.27 -12.09
CA CYS A 188 -5.02 -2.11 -11.81
C CYS A 188 -5.87 -3.18 -12.52
N TRP A 189 -5.58 -3.43 -13.80
CA TRP A 189 -6.20 -4.50 -14.57
C TRP A 189 -6.03 -5.86 -13.88
N LEU A 190 -4.85 -6.13 -13.32
CA LEU A 190 -4.57 -7.38 -12.62
C LEU A 190 -5.45 -7.52 -11.38
N VAL A 191 -5.60 -6.48 -10.56
CA VAL A 191 -6.53 -6.49 -9.41
C VAL A 191 -7.94 -6.85 -9.86
N ARG A 192 -8.46 -6.16 -10.89
CA ARG A 192 -9.81 -6.42 -11.42
C ARG A 192 -9.96 -7.85 -11.93
N THR A 193 -8.98 -8.33 -12.69
CA THR A 193 -8.96 -9.68 -13.25
C THR A 193 -8.92 -10.74 -12.15
N LEU A 194 -8.13 -10.54 -11.10
CA LEU A 194 -8.08 -11.45 -9.96
C LEU A 194 -9.41 -11.48 -9.19
N VAL A 195 -10.15 -10.38 -9.10
CA VAL A 195 -11.49 -10.37 -8.49
C VAL A 195 -12.49 -11.10 -9.39
N GLN A 196 -12.51 -10.79 -10.68
CA GLN A 196 -13.47 -11.34 -11.65
C GLN A 196 -13.26 -12.84 -11.90
N GLN A 197 -12.00 -13.27 -12.01
CA GLN A 197 -11.63 -14.65 -12.34
C GLN A 197 -11.29 -15.48 -11.08
N GLY A 198 -11.08 -14.84 -9.93
CA GLY A 198 -10.52 -15.47 -8.73
C GLY A 198 -11.34 -16.59 -8.12
N GLN A 199 -12.57 -16.79 -8.59
CA GLN A 199 -13.51 -17.81 -8.12
C GLN A 199 -13.87 -18.85 -9.19
N LEU A 200 -13.55 -18.57 -10.47
CA LEU A 200 -13.83 -19.49 -11.56
C LEU A 200 -12.74 -20.54 -11.61
N LYS A 201 -13.05 -21.78 -11.21
CA LYS A 201 -12.14 -22.90 -11.43
C LYS A 201 -12.15 -23.26 -12.91
N VAL A 202 -11.16 -22.76 -13.64
CA VAL A 202 -10.99 -23.09 -15.06
C VAL A 202 -10.10 -24.33 -15.17
N PRO A 203 -10.57 -25.44 -15.79
CA PRO A 203 -9.81 -26.68 -15.86
C PRO A 203 -8.40 -26.53 -16.44
N ASP A 204 -8.25 -25.70 -17.47
CA ASP A 204 -6.98 -25.47 -18.18
C ASP A 204 -6.22 -24.23 -17.70
N CYS A 205 -6.52 -23.71 -16.52
CA CYS A 205 -5.78 -22.58 -15.94
C CYS A 205 -5.47 -22.86 -14.46
N ARG A 206 -4.28 -23.43 -14.24
CA ARG A 206 -3.80 -23.84 -12.91
C ARG A 206 -3.88 -22.71 -11.89
N TYR A 207 -3.55 -21.49 -12.29
CA TYR A 207 -3.55 -20.29 -11.44
C TYR A 207 -4.93 -19.91 -10.87
N THR A 208 -6.02 -20.29 -11.54
CA THR A 208 -7.37 -20.05 -11.02
C THR A 208 -7.73 -20.98 -9.85
N HIS A 209 -6.97 -22.07 -9.68
CA HIS A 209 -7.15 -22.97 -8.56
C HIS A 209 -6.41 -22.35 -7.38
N ILE A 210 -7.08 -22.15 -6.26
CA ILE A 210 -6.52 -21.51 -5.05
C ILE A 210 -5.53 -22.47 -4.37
N LEU A 211 -4.37 -22.66 -5.01
CA LEU A 211 -3.33 -23.57 -4.62
C LEU A 211 -1.98 -22.92 -4.97
N PRO A 212 -1.04 -22.83 -4.01
CA PRO A 212 0.29 -22.31 -4.27
C PRO A 212 0.99 -23.07 -5.39
N THR A 213 1.83 -22.36 -6.14
CA THR A 213 2.68 -22.89 -7.21
C THR A 213 4.09 -22.33 -7.06
N ASP A 214 5.10 -23.13 -7.38
CA ASP A 214 6.49 -22.70 -7.52
C ASP A 214 6.84 -22.34 -8.98
N ASN A 215 5.87 -22.49 -9.89
CA ASN A 215 6.06 -22.30 -11.31
C ASN A 215 5.41 -20.99 -11.79
N ILE A 216 6.25 -19.98 -12.00
CA ILE A 216 5.82 -18.67 -12.53
C ILE A 216 5.11 -18.77 -13.89
N LYS A 217 5.29 -19.88 -14.63
CA LYS A 217 4.56 -20.15 -15.87
C LYS A 217 3.04 -20.16 -15.66
N ASP A 218 2.56 -20.63 -14.51
CA ASP A 218 1.12 -20.67 -14.23
C ASP A 218 0.52 -19.25 -14.20
N PHE A 219 1.24 -18.30 -13.59
CA PHE A 219 0.87 -16.89 -13.59
C PHE A 219 0.98 -16.28 -14.99
N HIS A 220 2.07 -16.56 -15.71
CA HIS A 220 2.22 -16.09 -17.10
C HIS A 220 1.08 -16.58 -18.01
N ASP A 221 0.73 -17.87 -17.95
CA ASP A 221 -0.36 -18.44 -18.73
C ASP A 221 -1.71 -17.81 -18.37
N PHE A 222 -1.92 -17.46 -17.09
CA PHE A 222 -3.08 -16.69 -16.64
C PHE A 222 -3.10 -15.29 -17.26
N LEU A 223 -1.97 -14.58 -17.25
CA LEU A 223 -1.85 -13.27 -17.89
C LEU A 223 -2.16 -13.35 -19.39
N CYS A 224 -1.54 -14.28 -20.13
CA CYS A 224 -1.79 -14.46 -21.57
C CYS A 224 -3.23 -14.82 -21.90
N ARG A 225 -3.94 -15.52 -21.00
CA ARG A 225 -5.33 -15.92 -21.22
C ARG A 225 -6.30 -14.75 -21.12
N TYR A 226 -6.09 -13.84 -20.17
CA TYR A 226 -7.07 -12.80 -19.85
C TYR A 226 -6.63 -11.39 -20.28
N LYS A 227 -5.34 -11.16 -20.52
CA LYS A 227 -4.84 -9.92 -21.10
C LYS A 227 -4.99 -10.02 -22.62
N ILE A 228 -6.05 -9.43 -23.16
CA ILE A 228 -6.19 -9.25 -24.61
C ILE A 228 -5.17 -8.15 -24.99
N THR A 229 -4.09 -8.55 -25.67
CA THR A 229 -3.18 -7.62 -26.37
C THR A 229 -3.89 -6.83 -27.45
#